data_AF-A0A2T9ZLH4-F1
#
_entry.id   AF-A0A2T9ZLH4-F1
#
_cell.length_a   1.000
_cell.length_b   1.000
_cell.length_c   1.000
_cell.angle_alpha   90.00
_cell.angle_beta   90.00
_cell.angle_gamma   90.00
#
_symmetry.space_group_name_H-M   'P 1'
#
loop_
_entity.id
_entity.type
_entity.pdbx_description
1 polymer ?
#
loop_
_entity_poly.entity_id
_entity_poly.type
_entity_poly.pdbx_seq_one_letter_code
_entity_poly.pdbx_strand_id
1 'polypeptide(L)'
;MFNSEPTKPKDSTVAPVVDISKLDDKAIELALKHNNLEVAKLILRVHSIIPSYKKNSFEPYNVIAYKCVDLSHINSPVIDISLDKGQTESLQLLICEGKYFSHVDRVLQRGAKRNSLRIVKSVLEKRGDNDIESFINDALRRASENGHIEVFSPLLGRGANAHADNEYALRCVAQNDYGADASAQKLAILGSDKMVEKNMRLNVSQTIQAV
;
A
#
# COMPACT_ATOMS: atom_id res chain seq x y z
N MET A 1 -55.63 -32.27 6.89
CA MET A 1 -54.31 -32.92 6.94
C MET A 1 -53.31 -31.90 6.41
N PHE A 2 -52.47 -31.34 7.28
CA PHE A 2 -51.46 -30.37 6.88
C PHE A 2 -50.30 -31.12 6.21
N ASN A 3 -50.02 -30.80 4.94
CA ASN A 3 -48.79 -31.20 4.28
C ASN A 3 -47.65 -30.38 4.89
N SER A 4 -46.86 -30.99 5.78
CA SER A 4 -45.55 -30.47 6.16
C SER A 4 -44.56 -30.91 5.08
N GLU A 5 -44.08 -29.99 4.27
CA GLU A 5 -42.92 -30.22 3.40
C GLU A 5 -41.73 -30.71 4.25
N PRO A 6 -40.92 -31.66 3.76
CA PRO A 6 -39.70 -32.07 4.46
C PRO A 6 -38.75 -30.87 4.51
N THR A 7 -38.59 -30.29 5.70
CA THR A 7 -37.59 -29.28 5.97
C THR A 7 -36.22 -29.84 5.58
N LYS A 8 -35.58 -29.27 4.54
CA LYS A 8 -34.20 -29.59 4.17
C LYS A 8 -33.33 -29.59 5.43
N PRO A 9 -32.43 -30.58 5.62
CA PRO A 9 -31.48 -30.54 6.72
C PRO A 9 -30.72 -29.22 6.64
N LYS A 10 -30.77 -28.42 7.71
CA LYS A 10 -29.97 -27.19 7.81
C LYS A 10 -28.52 -27.63 7.73
N ASP A 11 -27.82 -27.30 6.65
CA ASP A 11 -26.39 -27.59 6.52
C ASP A 11 -25.66 -27.05 7.76
N SER A 12 -25.20 -27.97 8.62
CA SER A 12 -24.48 -27.65 9.84
C SER A 12 -23.28 -26.77 9.45
N THR A 13 -23.16 -25.55 9.98
CA THR A 13 -22.05 -24.67 9.60
C THR A 13 -21.02 -24.67 10.74
N VAL A 14 -19.77 -25.01 10.44
CA VAL A 14 -18.67 -25.09 11.41
C VAL A 14 -17.76 -23.89 11.19
N ALA A 15 -17.77 -22.97 12.16
CA ALA A 15 -16.84 -21.86 12.21
C ALA A 15 -15.52 -22.32 12.88
N PRO A 16 -14.36 -21.79 12.46
CA PRO A 16 -13.12 -22.02 13.17
C PRO A 16 -13.21 -21.56 14.63
N VAL A 17 -12.67 -22.40 15.53
CA VAL A 17 -12.73 -22.19 16.99
C VAL A 17 -11.94 -20.94 17.42
N VAL A 18 -10.83 -20.68 16.75
CA VAL A 18 -9.97 -19.52 17.03
C VAL A 18 -10.27 -18.44 16.00
N ASP A 19 -11.05 -17.43 16.36
CA ASP A 19 -11.29 -16.29 15.47
C ASP A 19 -10.12 -15.31 15.52
N ILE A 20 -9.13 -15.51 14.64
CA ILE A 20 -7.94 -14.63 14.53
C ILE A 20 -8.35 -13.19 14.20
N SER A 21 -9.51 -12.97 13.56
CA SER A 21 -9.99 -11.63 13.26
C SER A 21 -10.37 -10.82 14.50
N LYS A 22 -10.69 -11.47 15.64
CA LYS A 22 -10.95 -10.77 16.91
C LYS A 22 -9.72 -10.13 17.56
N LEU A 23 -8.52 -10.47 17.08
CA LEU A 23 -7.29 -9.79 17.47
C LEU A 23 -7.02 -8.54 16.61
N ASP A 24 -7.88 -8.27 15.61
CA ASP A 24 -7.84 -7.14 14.67
C ASP A 24 -6.41 -6.83 14.17
N ASP A 25 -6.06 -5.56 14.12
CA ASP A 25 -4.76 -5.00 13.79
C ASP A 25 -3.66 -5.35 14.81
N LYS A 26 -4.00 -5.68 16.05
CA LYS A 26 -3.04 -5.92 17.15
C LYS A 26 -2.11 -7.09 16.88
N ALA A 27 -2.61 -8.16 16.26
CA ALA A 27 -1.78 -9.29 15.86
C ALA A 27 -0.74 -8.89 14.80
N ILE A 28 -1.16 -8.06 13.83
CA ILE A 28 -0.26 -7.47 12.83
C ILE A 28 0.74 -6.51 13.48
N GLU A 29 0.32 -5.66 14.41
CA GLU A 29 1.23 -4.76 15.10
C GLU A 29 2.35 -5.50 15.82
N LEU A 30 2.04 -6.61 16.49
CA LEU A 30 3.04 -7.43 17.17
C LEU A 30 4.01 -8.07 16.15
N ALA A 31 3.48 -8.58 15.03
CA ALA A 31 4.32 -9.13 13.97
C ALA A 31 5.32 -8.09 13.44
N LEU A 32 4.87 -6.86 13.20
CA LEU A 32 5.70 -5.75 12.74
C LEU A 32 6.72 -5.30 13.80
N LYS A 33 6.29 -5.12 15.06
CA LYS A 33 7.17 -4.75 16.18
C LYS A 33 8.34 -5.72 16.31
N HIS A 34 8.09 -7.02 16.12
CA HIS A 34 9.10 -8.08 16.21
C HIS A 34 9.76 -8.46 14.87
N ASN A 35 9.48 -7.74 13.78
CA ASN A 35 10.02 -8.02 12.44
C ASN A 35 9.74 -9.46 11.96
N ASN A 36 8.56 -9.98 12.25
CA ASN A 36 8.18 -11.33 11.89
C ASN A 36 7.34 -11.33 10.60
N LEU A 37 8.03 -11.38 9.47
CA LEU A 37 7.43 -11.40 8.14
C LEU A 37 6.48 -12.59 7.95
N GLU A 38 6.85 -13.77 8.44
CA GLU A 38 6.06 -14.99 8.24
C GLU A 38 4.74 -14.94 9.04
N VAL A 39 4.77 -14.40 10.26
CA VAL A 39 3.55 -14.16 11.03
C VAL A 39 2.68 -13.10 10.36
N ALA A 40 3.26 -12.02 9.85
CA ALA A 40 2.50 -10.99 9.13
C ALA A 40 1.82 -11.54 7.86
N LYS A 41 2.56 -12.34 7.06
CA LYS A 41 2.01 -13.07 5.89
C LYS A 41 0.87 -13.99 6.28
N LEU A 42 1.08 -14.81 7.32
CA LEU A 42 0.08 -15.75 7.79
C LEU A 42 -1.20 -15.00 8.13
N ILE A 43 -1.12 -13.98 8.99
CA ILE A 43 -2.25 -13.18 9.47
C ILE A 43 -3.01 -12.52 8.30
N LEU A 44 -2.30 -11.88 7.36
CA LEU A 44 -2.95 -11.26 6.19
C LEU A 44 -3.66 -12.27 5.29
N ARG A 45 -3.10 -13.48 5.17
CA ARG A 45 -3.63 -14.55 4.30
C ARG A 45 -4.49 -15.57 5.03
N VAL A 46 -4.86 -15.32 6.29
CA VAL A 46 -5.71 -16.21 7.09
C VAL A 46 -7.02 -16.52 6.35
N HIS A 47 -7.58 -15.56 5.62
CA HIS A 47 -8.80 -15.75 4.81
C HIS A 47 -8.64 -16.78 3.66
N SER A 48 -7.41 -17.06 3.22
CA SER A 48 -7.11 -18.06 2.20
C SER A 48 -6.86 -19.46 2.78
N ILE A 49 -6.80 -19.59 4.11
CA ILE A 49 -6.59 -20.87 4.79
C ILE A 49 -7.95 -21.52 5.02
N ILE A 50 -8.17 -22.68 4.40
CA ILE A 50 -9.33 -23.54 4.68
C ILE A 50 -8.91 -24.54 5.77
N PRO A 51 -9.47 -24.48 6.98
CA PRO A 51 -9.13 -25.42 8.04
C PRO A 51 -9.50 -26.85 7.63
N SER A 52 -8.59 -27.80 7.84
CA SER A 52 -8.90 -29.22 7.69
C SER A 52 -9.48 -29.76 8.99
N TYR A 53 -10.67 -30.35 8.91
CA TYR A 53 -11.33 -30.98 10.05
C TYR A 53 -11.31 -32.49 9.88
N LYS A 54 -10.88 -33.21 10.92
CA LYS A 54 -11.04 -34.66 10.97
C LYS A 54 -12.53 -34.97 11.12
N LYS A 55 -13.10 -35.62 10.11
CA LYS A 55 -14.51 -35.99 10.04
C LYS A 55 -14.82 -37.08 11.06
N ASN A 56 -15.55 -36.74 12.13
CA ASN A 56 -16.03 -37.71 13.12
C ASN A 56 -17.48 -38.16 12.88
N SER A 57 -18.23 -37.51 11.98
CA SER A 57 -19.63 -37.86 11.67
C SER A 57 -19.96 -37.74 10.17
N PHE A 58 -21.01 -38.44 9.74
CA PHE A 58 -21.43 -38.54 8.34
C PHE A 58 -22.20 -37.32 7.80
N GLU A 59 -22.50 -36.33 8.64
CA GLU A 59 -23.29 -35.17 8.24
C GLU A 59 -22.46 -34.17 7.41
N PRO A 60 -23.01 -33.62 6.30
CA PRO A 60 -22.37 -32.54 5.57
C PRO A 60 -22.36 -31.27 6.43
N TYR A 61 -21.20 -30.63 6.53
CA TYR A 61 -21.09 -29.31 7.14
C TYR A 61 -20.28 -28.36 6.27
N ASN A 62 -20.64 -27.07 6.32
CA ASN A 62 -19.93 -26.00 5.62
C ASN A 62 -18.89 -25.37 6.56
N VAL A 63 -17.64 -25.31 6.12
CA VAL A 63 -16.57 -24.61 6.82
C VAL A 63 -16.51 -23.17 6.32
N ILE A 64 -16.72 -22.19 7.20
CA ILE A 64 -16.55 -20.78 6.84
C ILE A 64 -15.05 -20.45 6.86
N ALA A 65 -14.54 -19.85 5.79
CA ALA A 65 -13.21 -19.27 5.77
C ALA A 65 -13.12 -18.06 6.71
N TYR A 66 -11.92 -17.76 7.20
CA TYR A 66 -11.72 -16.57 8.02
C TYR A 66 -12.00 -15.28 7.25
N LYS A 67 -12.41 -14.24 7.96
CA LYS A 67 -12.52 -12.89 7.39
C LYS A 67 -11.12 -12.31 7.12
N CYS A 68 -11.03 -11.42 6.14
CA CYS A 68 -9.84 -10.61 5.94
C CYS A 68 -9.61 -9.71 7.16
N VAL A 69 -8.34 -9.45 7.48
CA VAL A 69 -7.95 -8.56 8.58
C VAL A 69 -8.28 -7.12 8.20
N ASP A 70 -8.92 -6.41 9.14
CA ASP A 70 -9.19 -4.97 9.05
C ASP A 70 -7.98 -4.20 9.59
N LEU A 71 -7.41 -3.30 8.77
CA LEU A 71 -6.26 -2.47 9.13
C LEU A 71 -6.63 -0.99 9.30
N SER A 72 -7.92 -0.66 9.44
CA SER A 72 -8.38 0.72 9.62
C SER A 72 -7.85 1.39 10.89
N HIS A 73 -7.58 0.60 11.93
CA HIS A 73 -7.15 1.07 13.25
C HIS A 73 -5.63 0.97 13.50
N ILE A 74 -4.86 0.41 12.56
CA ILE A 74 -3.44 0.12 12.76
C ILE A 74 -2.67 1.38 13.19
N ASN A 75 -1.83 1.27 14.21
CA ASN A 75 -1.21 2.44 14.81
C ASN A 75 -0.06 3.01 13.96
N SER A 76 -0.06 4.33 13.69
CA SER A 76 0.97 4.96 12.85
C SER A 76 2.42 4.78 13.36
N PRO A 77 2.71 4.82 14.68
CA PRO A 77 4.01 4.45 15.24
C PRO A 77 4.53 3.08 14.80
N VAL A 78 3.68 2.06 14.64
CA VAL A 78 4.17 0.74 14.21
C VAL A 78 4.65 0.78 12.76
N ILE A 79 4.02 1.59 11.92
CA ILE A 79 4.43 1.81 10.53
C ILE A 79 5.77 2.53 10.47
N ASP A 80 5.92 3.58 11.27
CA ASP A 80 7.18 4.33 11.38
C ASP A 80 8.33 3.42 11.85
N ILE A 81 8.14 2.63 12.90
CA ILE A 81 9.15 1.68 13.39
C ILE A 81 9.50 0.64 12.32
N SER A 82 8.52 0.18 11.54
CA SER A 82 8.73 -0.79 10.47
C SER A 82 9.57 -0.20 9.33
N LEU A 83 9.30 1.06 8.96
CA LEU A 83 10.10 1.83 8.00
C LEU A 83 11.51 2.09 8.53
N ASP A 84 11.62 2.38 9.83
CA ASP A 84 12.87 2.60 10.55
C ASP A 84 13.77 1.37 10.53
N LYS A 85 13.18 0.19 10.64
CA LYS A 85 13.83 -1.12 10.55
C LYS A 85 14.02 -1.62 9.11
N GLY A 86 13.55 -0.90 8.09
CA GLY A 86 13.67 -1.32 6.69
C GLY A 86 12.80 -2.52 6.30
N GLN A 87 11.68 -2.77 7.00
CA GLN A 87 10.76 -3.91 6.79
C GLN A 87 9.92 -3.76 5.52
N THR A 88 10.58 -3.60 4.38
CA THR A 88 9.96 -3.29 3.09
C THR A 88 8.97 -4.35 2.66
N GLU A 89 9.26 -5.62 2.93
CA GLU A 89 8.40 -6.74 2.53
C GLU A 89 7.11 -6.81 3.34
N SER A 90 7.20 -6.66 4.66
CA SER A 90 6.02 -6.60 5.52
C SER A 90 5.13 -5.41 5.16
N LEU A 91 5.73 -4.24 4.92
CA LEU A 91 4.99 -3.04 4.51
C LEU A 91 4.36 -3.20 3.11
N GLN A 92 5.07 -3.82 2.17
CA GLN A 92 4.54 -4.12 0.84
C GLN A 92 3.32 -5.05 0.95
N LEU A 93 3.37 -6.07 1.80
CA LEU A 93 2.22 -6.95 2.05
C LEU A 93 1.02 -6.19 2.62
N LEU A 94 1.23 -5.30 3.60
CA LEU A 94 0.13 -4.47 4.14
C LEU A 94 -0.48 -3.57 3.07
N ILE A 95 0.36 -2.98 2.21
CA ILE A 95 -0.11 -2.13 1.11
C ILE A 95 -0.90 -2.94 0.09
N CYS A 96 -0.42 -4.13 -0.30
CA CYS A 96 -1.04 -4.91 -1.37
C CYS A 96 -2.25 -5.74 -0.92
N GLU A 97 -2.18 -6.34 0.26
CA GLU A 97 -3.16 -7.33 0.74
C GLU A 97 -4.04 -6.78 1.87
N GLY A 98 -3.61 -5.71 2.54
CA GLY A 98 -4.31 -5.12 3.68
C GLY A 98 -5.58 -4.36 3.29
N LYS A 99 -6.72 -4.78 3.85
CA LYS A 99 -7.99 -4.05 3.68
C LYS A 99 -8.05 -2.84 4.62
N TYR A 100 -8.59 -1.73 4.10
CA TYR A 100 -8.76 -0.47 4.83
C TYR A 100 -7.47 0.15 5.38
N PHE A 101 -6.31 -0.22 4.84
CA PHE A 101 -5.03 0.35 5.26
C PHE A 101 -4.94 1.84 4.91
N SER A 102 -4.96 2.69 5.93
CA SER A 102 -5.11 4.15 5.81
C SER A 102 -3.80 4.95 5.84
N HIS A 103 -2.64 4.31 6.06
CA HIS A 103 -1.33 5.00 6.21
C HIS A 103 -0.50 5.03 4.93
N VAL A 104 -1.12 4.96 3.76
CA VAL A 104 -0.41 4.89 2.47
C VAL A 104 0.36 6.18 2.19
N ASP A 105 -0.22 7.32 2.54
CA ASP A 105 0.39 8.65 2.51
C ASP A 105 1.68 8.70 3.35
N ARG A 106 1.61 8.23 4.60
CA ARG A 106 2.74 8.19 5.54
C ARG A 106 3.83 7.28 5.03
N VAL A 107 3.47 6.10 4.52
CA VAL A 107 4.43 5.15 3.94
C VAL A 107 5.12 5.76 2.72
N LEU A 108 4.39 6.47 1.85
CA LEU A 108 4.96 7.16 0.70
C LEU A 108 5.94 8.26 1.12
N GLN A 109 5.52 9.17 2.01
CA GLN A 109 6.35 10.29 2.47
C GLN A 109 7.61 9.83 3.20
N ARG A 110 7.49 8.85 4.11
CA ARG A 110 8.63 8.30 4.86
C ARG A 110 9.53 7.44 3.98
N GLY A 111 8.95 6.68 3.05
CA GLY A 111 9.70 5.92 2.06
C GLY A 111 10.55 6.83 1.19
N ALA A 112 9.98 7.95 0.71
CA ALA A 112 10.70 8.97 -0.05
C ALA A 112 11.80 9.65 0.78
N LYS A 113 11.48 10.04 2.03
CA LYS A 113 12.46 10.59 2.99
C LYS A 113 13.66 9.65 3.26
N ARG A 114 13.49 8.34 3.09
CA ARG A 114 14.50 7.31 3.41
C ARG A 114 15.15 6.68 2.18
N ASN A 115 14.89 7.22 0.99
CA ASN A 115 15.31 6.63 -0.28
C ASN A 115 14.86 5.17 -0.49
N SER A 116 13.72 4.77 0.09
CA SER A 116 13.21 3.41 0.01
C SER A 116 12.48 3.17 -1.30
N LEU A 117 13.23 3.10 -2.40
CA LEU A 117 12.71 2.99 -3.77
C LEU A 117 11.68 1.86 -3.95
N ARG A 118 11.93 0.70 -3.33
CA ARG A 118 11.05 -0.48 -3.41
C ARG A 118 9.68 -0.20 -2.78
N ILE A 119 9.63 0.47 -1.62
CA ILE A 119 8.37 0.87 -0.98
C ILE A 119 7.66 1.93 -1.83
N VAL A 120 8.38 2.96 -2.27
CA VAL A 120 7.80 4.05 -3.09
C VAL A 120 7.15 3.47 -4.35
N LYS A 121 7.85 2.61 -5.09
CA LYS A 121 7.28 1.93 -6.26
C LYS A 121 6.05 1.09 -5.90
N SER A 122 6.11 0.31 -4.81
CA SER A 122 4.99 -0.54 -4.38
C SER A 122 3.73 0.28 -4.06
N VAL A 123 3.88 1.41 -3.37
CA VAL A 123 2.77 2.32 -3.07
C VAL A 123 2.19 2.90 -4.35
N LEU A 124 3.05 3.38 -5.25
CA LEU A 124 2.59 3.97 -6.50
C LEU A 124 1.90 2.90 -7.38
N GLU A 125 2.49 1.73 -7.58
CA GLU A 125 1.96 0.65 -8.43
C GLU A 125 0.59 0.10 -7.99
N LYS A 126 0.19 0.32 -6.73
CA LYS A 126 -1.14 -0.03 -6.25
C LYS A 126 -2.21 0.73 -7.06
N ARG A 127 -3.01 -0.01 -7.84
CA ARG A 127 -4.21 0.51 -8.51
C ARG A 127 -5.39 0.45 -7.54
N GLY A 128 -6.00 1.59 -7.19
CA GLY A 128 -7.20 1.64 -6.34
C GLY A 128 -7.47 3.00 -5.70
N ASP A 129 -8.60 3.10 -4.99
CA ASP A 129 -9.29 4.28 -4.39
C ASP A 129 -8.49 5.19 -3.43
N ASN A 130 -7.19 4.96 -3.30
CA ASN A 130 -6.38 5.81 -2.44
C ASN A 130 -6.00 7.07 -3.22
N ASP A 131 -6.46 8.23 -2.73
CA ASP A 131 -6.05 9.56 -3.17
C ASP A 131 -4.58 9.81 -2.81
N ILE A 132 -3.69 9.02 -3.41
CA ILE A 132 -2.24 9.16 -3.23
C ILE A 132 -1.73 10.41 -3.95
N GLU A 133 -2.45 10.88 -4.97
CA GLU A 133 -2.05 11.99 -5.85
C GLU A 133 -1.79 13.26 -5.05
N SER A 134 -2.64 13.56 -4.07
CA SER A 134 -2.46 14.69 -3.15
C SER A 134 -1.15 14.63 -2.35
N PHE A 135 -0.60 13.43 -2.11
CA PHE A 135 0.61 13.21 -1.30
C PHE A 135 1.89 13.01 -2.14
N ILE A 136 1.79 12.89 -3.46
CA ILE A 136 2.96 12.66 -4.34
C ILE A 136 3.93 13.86 -4.30
N ASN A 137 3.40 15.08 -4.30
CA ASN A 137 4.23 16.30 -4.23
C ASN A 137 4.93 16.41 -2.86
N ASP A 138 4.23 16.08 -1.78
CA ASP A 138 4.82 16.03 -0.44
C ASP A 138 5.94 15.00 -0.37
N ALA A 139 5.75 13.82 -0.96
CA ALA A 139 6.79 12.79 -1.03
C ALA A 139 8.03 13.28 -1.81
N LEU A 140 7.84 13.98 -2.93
CA LEU A 140 8.93 14.58 -3.69
C LEU A 140 9.67 15.65 -2.86
N ARG A 141 8.93 16.49 -2.12
CA ARG A 141 9.51 17.48 -1.21
C ARG A 141 10.39 16.81 -0.14
N ARG A 142 9.89 15.77 0.53
CA ARG A 142 10.65 15.00 1.53
C ARG A 142 11.91 14.36 0.95
N ALA A 143 11.83 13.80 -0.25
CA ALA A 143 13.00 13.25 -0.93
C ALA A 143 14.04 14.34 -1.22
N SER A 144 13.59 15.50 -1.68
CA SER A 144 14.44 16.65 -2.03
C SER A 144 15.17 17.22 -0.81
N GLU A 145 14.46 17.40 0.31
CA GLU A 145 15.03 17.85 1.59
C GLU A 145 16.18 16.95 2.08
N ASN A 146 16.17 15.67 1.70
CA ASN A 146 17.15 14.67 2.14
C ASN A 146 18.12 14.26 1.00
N GLY A 147 18.04 14.90 -0.16
CA GLY A 147 18.91 14.62 -1.31
C GLY A 147 18.70 13.24 -1.96
N HIS A 148 17.52 12.63 -1.80
CA HIS A 148 17.23 11.28 -2.31
C HIS A 148 16.62 11.32 -3.71
N ILE A 149 17.50 11.31 -4.72
CA ILE A 149 17.11 11.53 -6.12
C ILE A 149 16.54 10.27 -6.76
N GLU A 150 16.88 9.08 -6.28
CA GLU A 150 16.51 7.80 -6.89
C GLU A 150 14.99 7.57 -6.87
N VAL A 151 14.29 8.18 -5.92
CA VAL A 151 12.82 8.14 -5.84
C VAL A 151 12.13 9.20 -6.71
N PHE A 152 12.86 10.15 -7.33
CA PHE A 152 12.25 11.18 -8.18
C PHE A 152 11.61 10.56 -9.42
N SER A 153 12.32 9.65 -10.10
CA SER A 153 11.82 9.02 -11.33
C SER A 153 10.42 8.41 -11.18
N PRO A 154 10.15 7.54 -10.17
CA PRO A 154 8.81 6.99 -10.00
C PRO A 154 7.78 8.04 -9.54
N LEU A 155 8.16 9.02 -8.71
CA LEU A 155 7.25 10.09 -8.25
C LEU A 155 6.84 11.02 -9.41
N LEU A 156 7.79 11.50 -10.21
CA LEU A 156 7.56 12.31 -11.40
C LEU A 156 6.76 11.53 -12.45
N GLY A 157 7.05 10.24 -12.61
CA GLY A 157 6.27 9.34 -13.48
C GLY A 157 4.79 9.22 -13.08
N ARG A 158 4.44 9.61 -11.85
CA ARG A 158 3.08 9.65 -11.30
C ARG A 158 2.52 11.05 -11.14
N GLY A 159 3.13 12.07 -11.75
CA GLY A 159 2.57 13.41 -11.78
C GLY A 159 3.09 14.36 -10.71
N ALA A 160 4.15 14.01 -9.99
CA ALA A 160 4.81 14.96 -9.10
C ALA A 160 5.28 16.20 -9.88
N ASN A 161 5.07 17.40 -9.33
CA ASN A 161 5.52 18.65 -9.91
C ASN A 161 6.83 19.11 -9.27
N ALA A 162 7.94 18.97 -9.99
CA ALA A 162 9.26 19.42 -9.52
C ALA A 162 9.41 20.96 -9.43
N HIS A 163 8.55 21.73 -10.11
CA HIS A 163 8.57 23.19 -10.12
C HIS A 163 7.63 23.81 -9.09
N ALA A 164 6.94 23.00 -8.28
CA ALA A 164 6.12 23.50 -7.19
C ALA A 164 6.94 24.32 -6.17
N ASP A 165 6.28 25.21 -5.45
CA ASP A 165 6.84 26.00 -4.34
C ASP A 165 8.12 26.77 -4.71
N ASN A 166 8.11 27.47 -5.85
CA ASN A 166 9.26 28.22 -6.36
C ASN A 166 10.50 27.31 -6.54
N GLU A 167 10.28 26.19 -7.23
CA GLU A 167 11.32 25.20 -7.54
C GLU A 167 11.99 24.63 -6.28
N TYR A 168 11.23 24.49 -5.18
CA TYR A 168 11.77 24.06 -3.89
C TYR A 168 12.55 22.76 -3.99
N ALA A 169 11.99 21.76 -4.69
CA ALA A 169 12.63 20.47 -4.90
C ALA A 169 13.99 20.62 -5.62
N LEU A 170 14.03 21.41 -6.70
CA LEU A 170 15.26 21.68 -7.47
C LEU A 170 16.30 22.43 -6.63
N ARG A 171 15.87 23.44 -5.87
CA ARG A 171 16.74 24.22 -4.99
C ARG A 171 17.36 23.37 -3.89
N CYS A 172 16.58 22.47 -3.27
CA CYS A 172 17.11 21.55 -2.26
C CYS A 172 18.15 20.59 -2.85
N VAL A 173 17.89 20.03 -4.04
CA VAL A 173 18.88 19.17 -4.73
C VAL A 173 20.14 19.95 -5.07
N ALA A 174 20.04 21.22 -5.49
CA ALA A 174 21.19 22.07 -5.81
C ALA A 174 22.04 22.48 -4.59
N GLN A 175 21.44 22.49 -3.38
CA GLN A 175 22.11 22.89 -2.14
C GLN A 175 22.75 21.73 -1.36
N ASN A 176 22.37 20.48 -1.66
CA ASN A 176 22.98 19.32 -1.03
C ASN A 176 24.37 19.06 -1.65
N ASP A 177 25.42 19.10 -0.84
CA ASP A 177 26.84 18.90 -1.22
C ASP A 177 27.17 17.50 -1.80
N TYR A 178 26.19 16.60 -1.92
CA TYR A 178 26.33 15.28 -2.54
C TYR A 178 26.31 15.37 -4.06
N GLY A 179 27.27 16.10 -4.62
CA GLY A 179 27.57 16.11 -6.04
C GLY A 179 26.48 16.76 -6.87
N ALA A 180 26.86 17.80 -7.58
CA ALA A 180 26.20 18.23 -8.80
C ALA A 180 26.26 17.10 -9.85
N ASP A 181 25.60 15.96 -9.60
CA ASP A 181 25.29 15.06 -10.69
C ASP A 181 24.20 15.78 -11.47
N ALA A 182 24.62 16.40 -12.58
CA ALA A 182 23.75 17.07 -13.53
C ALA A 182 22.56 16.18 -13.92
N SER A 183 22.68 14.85 -13.76
CA SER A 183 21.60 13.89 -13.93
C SER A 183 20.38 14.16 -13.03
N ALA A 184 20.55 14.62 -11.79
CA ALA A 184 19.48 14.88 -10.84
C ALA A 184 18.67 16.12 -11.18
N GLN A 185 19.36 17.23 -11.46
CA GLN A 185 18.76 18.46 -12.00
C GLN A 185 18.09 18.16 -13.34
N LYS A 186 18.76 17.39 -14.21
CA LYS A 186 18.22 16.99 -15.51
C LYS A 186 17.00 16.08 -15.40
N LEU A 187 16.94 15.17 -14.44
CA LEU A 187 15.77 14.31 -14.20
C LEU A 187 14.57 15.09 -13.70
N ALA A 188 14.79 16.06 -12.82
CA ALA A 188 13.74 16.91 -12.31
C ALA A 188 13.24 17.91 -13.38
N ILE A 189 14.12 18.42 -14.24
CA ILE A 189 13.75 19.24 -15.41
C ILE A 189 13.04 18.40 -16.49
N LEU A 190 13.60 17.24 -16.88
CA LEU A 190 13.02 16.36 -17.91
C LEU A 190 11.71 15.68 -17.49
N GLY A 191 11.54 15.43 -16.19
CA GLY A 191 10.30 14.87 -15.64
C GLY A 191 9.11 15.82 -15.84
N SER A 192 9.34 17.13 -15.71
CA SER A 192 8.34 18.18 -15.95
C SER A 192 7.96 18.29 -17.43
N ASP A 193 8.94 18.29 -18.33
CA ASP A 193 8.68 18.37 -19.79
C ASP A 193 7.90 17.16 -20.31
N LYS A 194 8.25 15.93 -19.89
CA LYS A 194 7.54 14.72 -20.30
C LYS A 194 6.10 14.65 -19.74
N MET A 195 5.88 15.22 -18.55
CA MET A 195 4.55 15.31 -17.94
C MET A 195 3.66 16.33 -18.66
N VAL A 196 4.21 17.49 -19.04
CA VAL A 196 3.51 18.49 -19.88
C VAL A 196 3.10 17.86 -21.22
N GLU A 197 4.01 17.13 -21.87
CA GLU A 197 3.72 16.48 -23.15
C GLU A 197 2.69 15.34 -23.02
N LYS A 198 2.76 14.53 -21.95
CA LYS A 198 1.78 13.46 -21.68
C LYS A 198 0.40 14.02 -21.34
N ASN A 199 0.31 15.07 -20.54
CA ASN A 199 -0.95 15.72 -20.17
C ASN A 199 -1.56 16.47 -21.37
N MET A 200 -0.75 17.08 -22.25
CA MET A 200 -1.24 17.58 -23.54
C MET A 200 -1.82 16.47 -24.42
N ARG A 201 -1.12 15.33 -24.54
CA ARG A 201 -1.60 14.19 -25.34
C ARG A 201 -2.89 13.57 -24.78
N LEU A 202 -3.05 13.50 -23.46
CA LEU A 202 -4.27 13.02 -22.82
C LEU A 202 -5.46 13.98 -23.04
N ASN A 203 -5.26 15.29 -22.92
CA ASN A 203 -6.30 16.28 -23.20
C ASN A 203 -6.72 16.28 -24.69
N VAL A 204 -5.78 16.16 -25.61
CA VAL A 204 -6.08 16.04 -27.05
C VAL A 204 -6.85 14.74 -27.35
N SER A 205 -6.49 13.62 -26.72
CA SER A 205 -7.20 12.34 -26.89
C SER A 205 -8.61 12.36 -26.31
N GLN A 206 -8.84 13.06 -25.18
CA GLN A 206 -10.18 13.23 -24.60
C GLN A 206 -11.06 14.18 -25.44
N THR A 207 -10.46 15.21 -26.05
CA THR A 207 -11.19 16.15 -26.92
C THR A 207 -11.60 15.49 -28.23
N ILE A 208 -10.78 14.59 -28.79
CA ILE A 208 -11.10 13.85 -30.03
C ILE A 208 -12.18 12.77 -29.80
N GLN A 209 -12.33 12.23 -28.59
CA GLN A 209 -13.39 11.26 -28.27
C GLN A 209 -14.76 11.90 -27.94
N ALA A 210 -14.82 13.23 -27.82
CA ALA A 210 -16.03 13.98 -27.46
C ALA A 210 -16.66 14.77 -28.64
N VAL A 211 -16.17 14.58 -29.87
CA VAL A 211 -16.67 15.17 -31.13
C VAL A 211 -17.12 14.05 -32.06
#